data_AF-A0A255YXU8-F1
#
_entry.id   AF-A0A255YXU8-F1
#
_cell.length_a   1.000
_cell.length_b   1.000
_cell.length_c   1.000
_cell.angle_alpha   90.00
_cell.angle_beta   90.00
_cell.angle_gamma   90.00
#
_symmetry.space_group_name_H-M   'P 1'
#
loop_
_entity.id
_entity.type
_entity.pdbx_description
1 polymer ?
#
loop_
_entity_poly.entity_id
_entity_poly.type
_entity_poly.pdbx_seq_one_letter_code
_entity_poly.pdbx_strand_id
1 'polypeptide(L)' 'MSQAPLPPDVAKRLYLRFLGVRLAGLAVMALGVWLIRTEGQAVGLAVVLLGGATLLVRPNHLGLTRK' A
#
# COMPACT_ATOMS: atom_id res chain seq x y z
N MET A 1 17.87 -9.65 -22.48
CA MET A 1 18.41 -9.28 -21.16
C MET A 1 18.11 -10.43 -20.21
N SER A 2 19.13 -11.16 -19.76
CA SER A 2 18.94 -12.31 -18.87
C SER A 2 18.56 -11.79 -17.48
N GLN A 3 17.27 -11.85 -17.16
CA GLN A 3 16.72 -11.49 -15.86
C GLN A 3 17.06 -12.62 -14.89
N ALA A 4 18.27 -12.58 -14.32
CA ALA A 4 18.61 -13.48 -13.23
C ALA A 4 17.57 -13.29 -12.10
N PRO A 5 16.96 -14.37 -11.59
CA PRO A 5 15.98 -14.26 -10.51
C PRO A 5 16.60 -13.52 -9.31
N LEU A 6 15.85 -12.59 -8.72
CA LEU A 6 16.32 -11.88 -7.52
C LEU A 6 16.68 -12.91 -6.44
N PRO A 7 17.76 -12.68 -5.67
CA PRO A 7 18.06 -13.49 -4.50
C PRO A 7 16.84 -13.57 -3.58
N PRO A 8 16.51 -14.75 -3.03
CA PRO A 8 15.28 -14.99 -2.27
C PRO A 8 15.14 -14.04 -1.06
N ASP A 9 16.25 -13.69 -0.43
CA ASP A 9 16.28 -12.78 0.73
C ASP A 9 15.86 -11.35 0.37
N VAL A 10 16.27 -10.89 -0.82
CA VAL A 10 15.93 -9.56 -1.33
C VAL A 10 14.46 -9.53 -1.75
N ALA A 11 13.99 -10.57 -2.44
CA ALA A 11 12.59 -10.70 -2.82
C ALA A 11 11.65 -10.70 -1.60
N LYS A 12 12.00 -11.45 -0.54
CA LYS A 12 11.22 -11.52 0.70
C LYS A 12 11.13 -10.16 1.40
N ARG A 13 12.24 -9.42 1.50
CA ARG A 13 12.25 -8.08 2.12
C ARG A 13 11.40 -7.07 1.34
N LEU A 14 11.47 -7.09 0.01
CA LEU A 14 10.66 -6.21 -0.83
C LEU A 14 9.17 -6.58 -0.76
N TYR A 15 8.86 -7.87 -0.72
CA TYR A 15 7.48 -8.35 -0.53
C TYR A 15 6.92 -7.94 0.84
N LEU A 16 7.68 -8.08 1.92
CA LEU A 16 7.26 -7.65 3.25
C LEU A 16 7.00 -6.15 3.33
N ARG A 17 7.82 -5.33 2.65
CA ARG A 17 7.59 -3.88 2.54
C ARG A 17 6.30 -3.59 1.77
N PHE A 18 6.08 -4.26 0.64
CA PHE A 18 4.84 -4.13 -0.14
C PHE A 18 3.60 -4.51 0.68
N LEU A 19 3.68 -5.62 1.41
CA LEU A 19 2.61 -6.07 2.30
C LEU A 19 2.36 -5.05 3.42
N GLY A 20 3.41 -4.53 4.04
CA GLY A 20 3.32 -3.50 5.08
C GLY A 20 2.63 -2.23 4.58
N VAL A 21 2.96 -1.76 3.38
CA VAL A 21 2.30 -0.59 2.76
C VAL A 21 0.81 -0.86 2.51
N ARG A 22 0.44 -2.05 2.04
CA ARG A 22 -0.98 -2.43 1.85
C ARG A 22 -1.76 -2.48 3.17
N LEU A 23 -1.16 -3.07 4.21
CA LEU A 23 -1.78 -3.15 5.53
C LEU A 23 -1.94 -1.76 6.16
N ALA A 24 -0.93 -0.90 6.03
CA ALA A 24 -1.02 0.49 6.48
C ALA A 24 -2.12 1.25 5.73
N GLY A 25 -2.21 1.07 4.41
CA GLY A 25 -3.29 1.59 3.57
C GLY A 25 -4.68 1.18 4.04
N LEU A 26 -4.88 -0.12 4.29
CA LEU A 26 -6.13 -0.66 4.82
C LEU A 26 -6.48 -0.08 6.19
N ALA A 27 -5.49 0.06 7.08
CA ALA A 27 -5.69 0.67 8.39
C ALA A 27 -6.15 2.13 8.27
N VAL A 28 -5.54 2.91 7.38
CA VAL A 28 -5.94 4.30 7.10
C VAL A 28 -7.36 4.36 6.54
N MET A 29 -7.74 3.45 5.64
CA MET A 29 -9.12 3.37 5.14
C MET A 29 -10.11 3.07 6.26
N ALA A 30 -9.81 2.13 7.16
CA ALA A 30 -10.66 1.83 8.31
C ALA A 30 -10.82 3.04 9.24
N LEU A 31 -9.74 3.78 9.47
CA LEU A 31 -9.74 5.01 10.27
C LEU A 31 -10.59 6.10 9.61
N GLY A 32 -10.48 6.25 8.29
CA GLY A 32 -11.32 7.15 7.51
C GLY A 32 -12.81 6.81 7.61
N VAL A 33 -13.18 5.53 7.54
CA VAL A 33 -14.57 5.09 7.74
C VAL A 33 -15.07 5.39 9.15
N TRP A 34 -14.21 5.26 10.16
CA TRP A 34 -14.55 5.65 11.53
C TRP A 34 -14.76 7.17 11.65
N LEU A 35 -13.90 7.98 11.03
CA LEU A 35 -14.02 9.44 10.97
C LEU A 35 -15.31 9.92 10.30
N ILE A 36 -15.84 9.20 9.29
CA ILE A 36 -17.14 9.50 8.69
C ILE A 36 -18.24 9.51 9.76
N ARG A 37 -18.14 8.64 10.77
CA ARG A 37 -19.14 8.52 11.84
C ARG A 37 -19.01 9.59 12.93
N THR A 38 -17.83 10.17 13.12
CA THR A 38 -17.56 11.08 14.26
C THR A 38 -17.44 12.54 13.86
N GLU A 39 -16.76 12.83 12.76
CA GLU A 39 -16.32 14.18 12.35
C GLU A 39 -16.99 14.64 11.05
N GLY A 40 -17.65 13.72 10.34
CA GLY A 40 -18.43 14.00 9.14
C GLY A 40 -17.85 13.41 7.86
N GLN A 41 -18.72 13.33 6.84
CA GLN A 41 -18.47 12.57 5.62
C GLN A 41 -17.28 13.10 4.81
N ALA A 42 -17.10 14.42 4.71
CA ALA A 42 -16.05 15.01 3.86
C ALA A 42 -14.63 14.66 4.35
N VAL A 43 -14.38 14.79 5.65
CA VAL A 43 -13.07 14.50 6.26
C VAL A 43 -12.80 13.00 6.21
N GLY A 44 -13.78 12.18 6.58
CA GLY A 44 -13.63 10.73 6.54
C GLY A 44 -13.40 10.20 5.12
N LEU A 45 -14.12 10.72 4.11
CA LEU A 45 -13.90 10.34 2.71
C LEU A 45 -12.50 10.74 2.22
N ALA A 46 -11.99 11.92 2.60
CA ALA A 46 -10.63 12.34 2.24
C ALA A 46 -9.58 11.38 2.81
N VAL A 47 -9.73 10.94 4.06
CA VAL A 47 -8.82 9.97 4.71
C VAL A 47 -8.92 8.59 4.05
N VAL A 48 -10.13 8.13 3.71
CA VAL A 48 -10.32 6.87 2.98
C VAL A 48 -9.64 6.91 1.61
N LEU A 49 -9.78 8.01 0.86
CA LEU A 49 -9.12 8.18 -0.44
C LEU A 49 -7.59 8.22 -0.30
N LEU A 50 -7.08 8.84 0.76
CA LEU A 50 -5.65 8.85 1.07
C LEU A 50 -5.13 7.42 1.33
N GLY A 51 -5.87 6.63 2.11
CA GLY A 51 -5.58 5.22 2.32
C GLY A 51 -5.68 4.39 1.04
N GLY A 52 -6.70 4.65 0.21
CA GLY A 52 -6.88 4.00 -1.08
C GLY A 52 -5.75 4.30 -2.08
N ALA A 53 -5.19 5.50 -2.05
CA ALA A 53 -4.04 5.88 -2.89
C ALA A 53 -2.82 4.99 -2.64
N THR A 54 -2.64 4.45 -1.42
CA THR A 54 -1.54 3.52 -1.12
C THR A 54 -1.70 2.17 -1.83
N LEU A 55 -2.92 1.77 -2.22
CA LEU A 55 -3.17 0.55 -2.99
C LEU A 55 -2.74 0.69 -4.46
N LEU A 56 -2.58 1.92 -4.95
CA LEU A 56 -2.05 2.20 -6.29
C LEU A 56 -0.53 2.05 -6.37
N VAL A 57 0.16 1.85 -5.24
CA VAL A 57 1.60 1.53 -5.22
C VAL A 57 1.80 0.16 -5.86
N ARG A 58 2.24 0.16 -7.12
CA ARG A 58 2.51 -1.06 -7.87
C ARG A 58 3.77 -1.75 -7.32
N PRO A 59 3.83 -3.09 -7.35
CA PRO A 59 5.05 -3.83 -6.99
C PRO A 59 6.27 -3.43 -7.85
N ASN A 60 6.02 -2.94 -9.07
CA ASN A 60 7.04 -2.40 -9.97
C ASN A 60 7.75 -1.15 -9.43
N HIS A 61 7.07 -0.32 -8.61
CA HIS A 61 7.68 0.85 -7.96
C HIS A 61 8.62 0.45 -6.81
N LEU A 62 8.43 -0.76 -6.27
CA LEU A 62 9.23 -1.32 -5.18
C LEU A 62 10.33 -2.27 -5.70
N GLY A 63 10.51 -2.38 -7.02
CA GLY A 63 11.55 -3.21 -7.63
C GLY A 63 11.31 -4.72 -7.51
N LEU A 64 10.08 -5.16 -7.16
CA LEU A 64 9.68 -6.58 -7.19
C LEU A 64 9.61 -7.13 -8.62
N THR A 65 9.45 -6.25 -9.60
CA THR A 65 9.57 -6.54 -11.02
C THR A 65 10.53 -5.50 -11.59
N ARG A 66 11.62 -5.91 -12.24
CA ARG A 66 12.41 -5.05 -13.12
C ARG A 66 11.95 -5.35 -14.53
N LYS A 67 11.51 -4.35 -15.31
CA LYS A 67 11.37 -4.54 -16.75
C LYS A 67 12.76 -4.64 -17.38
#